data_AF-A0A7U9XIT6-F1
#
_entry.id   AF-A0A7U9XIT6-F1
#
_cell.length_a   1.000
_cell.length_b   1.000
_cell.length_c   1.000
_cell.angle_alpha   90.00
_cell.angle_beta   90.00
_cell.angle_gamma   90.00
#
_symmetry.space_group_name_H-M   'P 1'
#
loop_
_entity.id
_entity.type
_entity.pdbx_description
1 polymer ?
#
loop_
_entity_poly.entity_id
_entity_poly.type
_entity_poly.pdbx_seq_one_letter_code
_entity_poly.pdbx_strand_id
1 'polypeptide(L)'
;MDDFPTKCEYENEYSVKNSLHMELSLQWAIKTYKDMQMRGVVLYGGGKEGLLALKTLEREGIHVNAIADQCVGKTVGGRVSVSIAEFCAQGHNEVCIVTPLKIKGSIYQELNKYFEVVIDNFIVHWIAYFFPDDIGELRYMSCFPFNHYESPYSQQNELNIWRECKNKIEDELIDLNIRC
;
A
#
# COMPACT_ATOMS: atom_id res chain seq x y z
N MET A 1 -9.24 -39.63 -26.91
CA MET A 1 -10.26 -38.57 -26.76
C MET A 1 -10.39 -38.35 -25.28
N ASP A 2 -10.01 -37.16 -24.87
CA ASP A 2 -9.40 -36.86 -23.58
C ASP A 2 -10.37 -36.91 -22.40
N ASP A 3 -9.90 -37.57 -21.34
CA ASP A 3 -10.47 -37.55 -19.99
C ASP A 3 -10.37 -36.14 -19.39
N PHE A 4 -11.48 -35.63 -18.89
CA PHE A 4 -11.51 -34.46 -18.02
C PHE A 4 -11.00 -34.86 -16.63
N PRO A 5 -9.96 -34.22 -16.06
CA PRO A 5 -9.63 -34.43 -14.66
C PRO A 5 -10.61 -33.63 -13.80
N THR A 6 -11.57 -34.37 -13.24
CA THR A 6 -12.35 -34.01 -12.05
C THR A 6 -11.42 -33.69 -10.88
N LYS A 7 -11.76 -32.60 -10.16
CA LYS A 7 -11.21 -32.15 -8.87
C LYS A 7 -9.74 -31.69 -8.88
N CYS A 8 -9.56 -30.38 -9.05
CA CYS A 8 -8.44 -29.70 -8.40
C CYS A 8 -8.75 -29.61 -6.90
N GLU A 9 -8.30 -30.61 -6.15
CA GLU A 9 -8.09 -30.53 -4.70
C GLU A 9 -6.98 -29.49 -4.46
N TYR A 10 -7.33 -28.22 -4.38
CA TYR A 10 -6.51 -27.20 -3.71
C TYR A 10 -6.75 -27.33 -2.20
N GLU A 11 -6.32 -28.45 -1.63
CA GLU A 11 -6.25 -28.60 -0.18
C GLU A 11 -5.06 -27.79 0.35
N ASN A 12 -5.39 -26.73 1.11
CA ASN A 12 -4.89 -26.51 2.46
C ASN A 12 -3.37 -26.56 2.72
N GLU A 13 -2.59 -25.68 2.09
CA GLU A 13 -1.30 -25.23 2.66
C GLU A 13 -1.21 -23.72 2.94
N TYR A 14 -2.24 -22.93 2.58
CA TYR A 14 -2.37 -21.53 3.02
C TYR A 14 -3.01 -21.38 4.42
N SER A 15 -3.21 -22.50 5.12
CA SER A 15 -3.73 -22.57 6.50
C SER A 15 -2.64 -22.35 7.57
N VAL A 16 -1.37 -22.22 7.19
CA VAL A 16 -0.28 -22.02 8.15
C VAL A 16 0.25 -20.58 8.09
N LYS A 17 -0.33 -19.74 8.96
CA LYS A 17 0.25 -18.48 9.51
C LYS A 17 0.23 -17.20 8.67
N ASN A 18 -0.74 -16.98 7.78
CA ASN A 18 -1.04 -15.62 7.29
C ASN A 18 -2.40 -15.08 7.76
N SER A 19 -2.74 -15.42 9.00
CA SER A 19 -3.54 -14.56 9.87
C SER A 19 -2.72 -13.33 10.32
N LEU A 20 -2.07 -12.67 9.37
CA LEU A 20 -1.52 -11.33 9.49
C LEU A 20 -2.51 -10.36 8.83
N HIS A 21 -3.79 -10.54 9.13
CA HIS A 21 -4.66 -9.38 9.25
C HIS A 21 -4.13 -8.67 10.49
N MET A 22 -3.10 -7.85 10.29
CA MET A 22 -2.50 -7.05 11.34
C MET A 22 -3.64 -6.17 11.85
N GLU A 23 -4.15 -6.43 13.05
CA GLU A 23 -4.90 -5.43 13.79
C GLU A 23 -3.90 -4.26 13.98
N LEU A 24 -3.89 -3.36 13.00
CA LEU A 24 -3.06 -2.17 12.98
C LEU A 24 -3.57 -1.26 14.09
N SER A 25 -3.14 -1.55 15.32
CA SER A 25 -3.43 -0.67 16.44
C SER A 25 -2.74 0.66 16.19
N LEU A 26 -3.39 1.75 16.58
CA LEU A 26 -2.81 3.09 16.53
C LEU A 26 -1.42 3.13 17.21
N GLN A 27 -1.23 2.35 18.28
CA GLN A 27 0.06 2.21 18.97
C GLN A 27 1.14 1.63 18.07
N TRP A 28 0.83 0.60 17.28
CA TRP A 28 1.76 0.04 16.31
C TRP A 28 2.13 1.07 15.25
N ALA A 29 1.15 1.78 14.69
CA ALA A 29 1.41 2.82 13.68
C ALA A 29 2.30 3.95 14.22
N ILE A 30 2.04 4.41 15.44
CA ILE A 30 2.87 5.42 16.14
C ILE A 30 4.28 4.90 16.37
N LYS A 31 4.43 3.64 16.82
CA LYS A 31 5.75 3.03 17.03
C LYS A 31 6.53 2.96 15.72
N THR A 32 5.90 2.46 14.65
CA THR A 32 6.50 2.37 13.33
C THR A 32 6.90 3.76 12.81
N TYR A 33 6.05 4.77 13.00
CA TYR A 33 6.36 6.16 12.65
C TYR A 33 7.62 6.68 13.37
N LYS A 34 7.70 6.48 14.69
CA LYS A 34 8.89 6.85 15.47
C LYS A 34 10.13 6.07 15.03
N ASP A 35 9.99 4.78 14.76
CA ASP A 35 11.08 3.94 14.27
C ASP A 35 11.60 4.47 12.92
N MET A 36 10.71 4.91 12.02
CA MET A 36 11.08 5.54 10.75
C MET A 36 11.81 6.88 10.96
N GLN A 37 11.36 7.71 11.89
CA GLN A 37 12.04 8.98 12.22
C GLN A 37 13.45 8.74 12.79
N MET A 38 13.63 7.73 13.64
CA MET A 38 14.91 7.46 14.29
C MET A 38 15.91 6.75 13.39
N ARG A 39 15.44 5.76 12.61
CA ARG A 39 16.31 4.84 11.87
C ARG A 39 16.42 5.19 10.40
N GLY A 40 15.47 5.96 9.87
CA GLY A 40 15.31 6.15 8.45
C GLY A 40 14.54 4.99 7.79
N VAL A 41 14.32 5.16 6.50
CA VAL A 41 13.49 4.26 5.68
C VAL A 41 14.24 3.84 4.44
N VAL A 42 13.99 2.62 3.98
CA VAL A 42 14.34 2.19 2.63
C VAL A 42 13.09 1.75 1.88
N LEU A 43 13.06 2.01 0.58
CA LEU A 43 11.89 1.69 -0.26
C LEU A 43 12.21 0.55 -1.21
N TYR A 44 11.39 -0.49 -1.23
CA TYR A 44 11.35 -1.45 -2.32
C TYR A 44 10.22 -1.10 -3.27
N GLY A 45 10.56 -0.79 -4.52
CA GLY A 45 9.67 -0.34 -5.58
C GLY A 45 9.77 1.17 -5.83
N GLY A 46 10.32 1.53 -6.98
CA GLY A 46 10.50 2.89 -7.51
C GLY A 46 9.43 3.29 -8.53
N GLY A 47 8.21 2.76 -8.41
CA GLY A 47 7.05 3.08 -9.24
C GLY A 47 6.38 4.42 -8.87
N LYS A 48 5.12 4.60 -9.30
CA LYS A 48 4.31 5.77 -8.89
C LYS A 48 4.13 5.82 -7.38
N GLU A 49 3.82 4.69 -6.76
CA GLU A 49 3.68 4.57 -5.30
C GLU A 49 5.00 4.82 -4.57
N GLY A 50 6.13 4.36 -5.11
CA GLY A 50 7.44 4.65 -4.54
C GLY A 50 7.82 6.13 -4.58
N LEU A 51 7.49 6.82 -5.67
CA LEU A 51 7.68 8.27 -5.74
C LEU A 51 6.76 9.02 -4.77
N LEU A 52 5.52 8.57 -4.60
CA LEU A 52 4.60 9.13 -3.61
C LEU A 52 5.15 8.93 -2.19
N ALA A 53 5.60 7.72 -1.86
CA ALA A 53 6.20 7.40 -0.57
C ALA A 53 7.42 8.26 -0.28
N LEU A 54 8.34 8.38 -1.24
CA LEU A 54 9.52 9.24 -1.10
C LEU A 54 9.12 10.68 -0.74
N LYS A 55 8.21 11.28 -1.51
CA LYS A 55 7.77 12.67 -1.27
C LYS A 55 7.07 12.85 0.07
N THR A 56 6.20 11.92 0.44
CA THR A 56 5.46 11.98 1.71
C THR A 56 6.44 11.90 2.87
N LEU A 57 7.35 10.92 2.87
CA LEU A 57 8.31 10.72 3.95
C LEU A 57 9.29 11.90 4.08
N GLU A 58 9.83 12.40 2.96
CA GLU A 58 10.74 13.55 2.99
C GLU A 58 10.05 14.83 3.46
N ARG A 59 8.75 15.01 3.16
CA ARG A 59 7.96 16.14 3.67
C ARG A 59 7.81 16.10 5.19
N GLU A 60 7.67 14.91 5.78
CA GLU A 60 7.61 14.71 7.23
C GLU A 60 9.00 14.66 7.90
N GLY A 61 10.07 14.95 7.16
CA GLY A 61 11.44 14.92 7.67
C GLY A 61 11.97 13.50 7.93
N ILE A 62 11.31 12.46 7.44
CA ILE A 62 11.79 11.07 7.50
C ILE A 62 12.76 10.83 6.36
N HIS A 63 14.00 10.46 6.69
CA HIS A 63 15.03 10.24 5.68
C HIS A 63 14.85 8.89 5.00
N VAL A 64 14.73 8.92 3.67
CA VAL A 64 14.82 7.71 2.83
C VAL A 64 16.28 7.49 2.47
N ASN A 65 16.87 6.35 2.80
CA ASN A 65 18.29 6.07 2.59
C ASN A 65 18.55 5.47 1.22
N ALA A 66 17.69 4.55 0.78
CA ALA A 66 17.84 3.82 -0.48
C ALA A 66 16.49 3.47 -1.10
N ILE A 67 16.51 3.26 -2.42
CA ILE A 67 15.37 2.77 -3.20
C ILE A 67 15.84 1.58 -4.03
N ALA A 68 15.27 0.39 -3.82
CA ALA A 68 15.46 -0.75 -4.69
C ALA A 68 14.34 -0.87 -5.71
N ASP A 69 14.66 -1.32 -6.93
CA ASP A 69 13.67 -1.65 -7.95
C ASP A 69 14.19 -2.81 -8.83
N GLN A 70 13.30 -3.46 -9.56
CA GLN A 70 13.68 -4.43 -10.58
C GLN A 70 14.40 -3.75 -11.75
N CYS A 71 14.01 -2.51 -12.06
CA CYS A 71 14.70 -1.64 -13.01
C CYS A 71 15.80 -0.85 -12.28
N VAL A 72 16.98 -1.44 -12.20
CA VAL A 72 18.18 -0.81 -11.61
C VAL A 72 18.61 0.42 -12.42
N GLY A 73 19.08 1.48 -11.75
CA GLY A 73 19.57 2.70 -12.39
C GLY A 73 18.47 3.71 -12.75
N LYS A 74 17.21 3.40 -12.50
CA LYS A 74 16.09 4.31 -12.73
C LYS A 74 16.13 5.45 -11.71
N THR A 75 15.89 6.67 -12.17
CA THR A 75 15.75 7.83 -11.28
C THR A 75 14.34 7.90 -10.68
N VAL A 76 14.26 7.99 -9.35
CA VAL A 76 13.03 8.16 -8.57
C VAL A 76 13.22 9.36 -7.66
N GLY A 77 12.53 10.47 -7.96
CA GLY A 77 12.63 11.70 -7.16
C GLY A 77 14.06 12.24 -7.00
N GLY A 78 14.91 12.07 -8.02
CA GLY A 78 16.32 12.50 -7.98
C GLY A 78 17.29 11.47 -7.41
N ARG A 79 16.81 10.35 -6.87
CA ARG A 79 17.63 9.23 -6.37
C ARG A 79 17.72 8.12 -7.41
N VAL A 80 18.81 7.38 -7.44
CA VAL A 80 19.02 6.26 -8.37
C VAL A 80 18.62 4.96 -7.69
N SER A 81 17.81 4.13 -8.35
CA SER A 81 17.43 2.82 -7.83
C SER A 81 18.59 1.83 -7.89
N VAL A 82 18.71 1.02 -6.84
CA VAL A 82 19.69 -0.07 -6.73
C VAL A 82 19.03 -1.43 -6.92
N SER A 83 19.83 -2.47 -7.10
CA SER A 83 19.32 -3.84 -7.13
C SER A 83 18.88 -4.32 -5.75
N ILE A 84 17.96 -5.28 -5.69
CA ILE A 84 17.57 -5.92 -4.41
C ILE A 84 18.77 -6.57 -3.71
N ALA A 85 19.73 -7.11 -4.47
CA ALA A 85 20.94 -7.72 -3.91
C ALA A 85 21.81 -6.69 -3.18
N GLU A 86 22.06 -5.53 -3.80
CA GLU A 86 22.78 -4.41 -3.14
C GLU A 86 22.02 -3.88 -1.94
N PHE A 87 20.69 -3.82 -2.05
CA PHE A 87 19.78 -3.38 -1.00
C PHE A 87 19.82 -4.29 0.23
N CYS A 88 19.84 -5.61 0.02
CA CYS A 88 19.89 -6.62 1.07
C CYS A 88 21.31 -6.84 1.63
N ALA A 89 22.35 -6.71 0.78
CA ALA A 89 23.74 -6.93 1.19
C ALA A 89 24.21 -5.97 2.29
N GLN A 90 23.54 -4.83 2.42
CA GLN A 90 23.86 -3.83 3.42
C GLN A 90 23.11 -4.03 4.75
N GLY A 91 22.19 -5.01 4.84
CA GLY A 91 21.60 -5.51 6.10
C GLY A 91 21.27 -4.40 7.10
N HIS A 92 20.26 -3.61 6.78
CA HIS A 92 20.02 -2.28 7.33
C HIS A 92 19.08 -2.31 8.56
N ASN A 93 19.28 -1.38 9.50
CA ASN A 93 18.42 -1.18 10.68
C ASN A 93 17.15 -0.36 10.33
N GLU A 94 17.10 0.17 9.12
CA GLU A 94 16.03 0.96 8.56
C GLU A 94 14.72 0.17 8.46
N VAL A 95 13.61 0.91 8.46
CA VAL A 95 12.30 0.34 8.14
C VAL A 95 12.19 0.16 6.62
N CYS A 96 11.94 -1.07 6.17
CA CYS A 96 11.75 -1.38 4.76
C CYS A 96 10.26 -1.27 4.38
N ILE A 97 9.94 -0.33 3.48
CA ILE A 97 8.58 -0.17 2.95
C ILE A 97 8.51 -0.78 1.54
N VAL A 98 7.59 -1.72 1.38
CA VAL A 98 7.25 -2.34 0.10
C VAL A 98 6.12 -1.54 -0.55
N THR A 99 6.47 -0.81 -1.60
CA THR A 99 5.55 0.13 -2.26
C THR A 99 4.58 -0.53 -3.25
N PRO A 100 4.95 -1.61 -3.97
CA PRO A 100 4.01 -2.28 -4.86
C PRO A 100 2.95 -3.07 -4.08
N LEU A 101 1.66 -2.77 -4.33
CA LEU A 101 0.52 -3.50 -3.76
C LEU A 101 0.50 -4.99 -4.14
N LYS A 102 1.06 -5.32 -5.31
CA LYS A 102 1.16 -6.69 -5.81
C LYS A 102 2.62 -7.07 -5.93
N ILE A 103 3.10 -7.80 -4.94
CA ILE A 103 4.46 -8.33 -4.94
C ILE A 103 4.42 -9.84 -4.75
N LYS A 104 5.40 -10.54 -5.33
CA LYS A 104 5.56 -11.98 -5.14
C LYS A 104 5.95 -12.24 -3.68
N GLY A 105 5.32 -13.22 -3.03
CA GLY A 105 5.63 -13.58 -1.64
C GLY A 105 7.11 -13.91 -1.39
N SER A 106 7.80 -14.42 -2.42
CA SER A 106 9.25 -14.67 -2.38
C SER A 106 10.08 -13.42 -2.08
N ILE A 107 9.68 -12.25 -2.58
CA ILE A 107 10.42 -11.00 -2.34
C ILE A 107 10.20 -10.53 -0.90
N TYR A 108 8.97 -10.62 -0.39
CA TYR A 108 8.71 -10.33 1.03
C TYR A 108 9.53 -11.24 1.94
N GLN A 109 9.61 -12.53 1.64
CA GLN A 109 10.43 -13.48 2.39
C GLN A 109 11.92 -13.15 2.30
N GLU A 110 12.39 -12.68 1.15
CA GLU A 110 13.77 -12.25 0.97
C GLU A 110 14.07 -11.00 1.83
N LEU A 111 13.24 -9.96 1.75
CA LEU A 111 13.42 -8.74 2.55
C LEU A 111 13.39 -9.03 4.06
N ASN A 112 12.45 -9.87 4.53
CA ASN A 112 12.36 -10.23 5.95
C ASN A 112 13.58 -11.01 6.50
N LYS A 113 14.48 -11.50 5.63
CA LYS A 113 15.75 -12.10 6.09
C LYS A 113 16.80 -11.05 6.46
N TYR A 114 16.71 -9.85 5.89
CA TYR A 114 17.74 -8.81 6.01
C TYR A 114 17.28 -7.58 6.79
N PHE A 115 15.98 -7.31 6.80
CA PHE A 115 15.39 -6.17 7.49
C PHE A 115 14.54 -6.65 8.67
N GLU A 116 14.71 -6.01 9.83
CA GLU A 116 13.92 -6.32 11.02
C GLU A 116 12.45 -5.96 10.83
N VAL A 117 12.18 -4.83 10.16
CA VAL A 117 10.84 -4.31 9.95
C VAL A 117 10.58 -4.15 8.46
N VAL A 118 9.73 -5.03 7.92
CA VAL A 118 9.24 -4.95 6.55
C VAL A 118 7.73 -4.72 6.59
N ILE A 119 7.29 -3.61 6.01
CA ILE A 119 5.90 -3.17 6.01
C ILE A 119 5.44 -2.80 4.61
N ASP A 120 4.13 -2.82 4.39
CA ASP A 120 3.54 -2.38 3.14
C ASP A 120 3.41 -0.84 3.08
N ASN A 121 3.01 -0.34 1.92
CA ASN A 121 2.81 1.09 1.68
C ASN A 121 1.62 1.70 2.45
N PHE A 122 0.79 0.93 3.18
CA PHE A 122 -0.37 1.50 3.87
C PHE A 122 0.04 2.55 4.90
N ILE A 123 1.20 2.37 5.57
CA ILE A 123 1.69 3.35 6.53
C ILE A 123 1.94 4.72 5.89
N VAL A 124 2.37 4.75 4.63
CA VAL A 124 2.63 5.99 3.89
C VAL A 124 1.32 6.72 3.63
N HIS A 125 0.27 5.98 3.28
CA HIS A 125 -1.06 6.57 3.13
C HIS A 125 -1.55 7.11 4.48
N TRP A 126 -1.34 6.37 5.58
CA TRP A 126 -1.67 6.88 6.90
C TRP A 126 -0.95 8.19 7.20
N ILE A 127 0.36 8.26 7.00
CA ILE A 127 1.14 9.51 7.19
C ILE A 127 0.64 10.64 6.29
N ALA A 128 0.33 10.35 5.02
CA ALA A 128 -0.15 11.37 4.10
C ALA A 128 -1.49 11.99 4.53
N TYR A 129 -2.30 11.24 5.29
CA TYR A 129 -3.68 11.60 5.68
C TYR A 129 -3.88 11.75 7.21
N PHE A 130 -2.84 11.55 8.03
CA PHE A 130 -2.87 11.61 9.50
C PHE A 130 -1.77 12.56 10.00
N PHE A 131 -2.13 13.51 10.87
CA PHE A 131 -1.21 14.52 11.42
C PHE A 131 -0.80 14.14 12.84
N PRO A 132 0.39 13.53 13.05
CA PRO A 132 0.80 13.05 14.37
C PRO A 132 1.14 14.16 15.37
N ASP A 133 1.26 15.43 14.95
CA ASP A 133 1.53 16.55 15.86
C ASP A 133 0.30 17.03 16.65
N ASP A 134 -0.91 16.57 16.28
CA ASP A 134 -2.19 16.92 16.91
C ASP A 134 -2.57 15.92 18.03
N ILE A 135 -1.61 15.57 18.90
CA ILE A 135 -1.76 14.62 20.03
C ILE A 135 -2.57 15.21 21.21
N GLY A 136 -3.62 15.98 20.92
CA GLY A 136 -4.69 16.21 21.89
C GLY A 136 -5.49 14.92 22.15
N GLU A 137 -6.55 15.00 22.98
CA GLU A 137 -7.55 13.93 23.08
C GLU A 137 -7.90 13.45 21.66
N LEU A 138 -7.54 12.21 21.33
CA LEU A 138 -7.80 11.59 20.03
C LEU A 138 -9.27 11.77 19.66
N ARG A 139 -9.56 12.81 18.88
CA ARG A 139 -10.90 13.05 18.36
C ARG A 139 -11.13 12.01 17.30
N TYR A 140 -12.33 11.43 17.27
CA TYR A 140 -12.72 10.46 16.24
C TYR A 140 -12.48 10.99 14.80
N MET A 141 -12.46 12.32 14.62
CA MET A 141 -12.06 13.05 13.41
C MET A 141 -10.55 13.03 13.07
N SER A 142 -9.77 12.21 13.77
CA SER A 142 -8.36 11.95 13.43
C SER A 142 -8.21 10.56 12.81
N CYS A 143 -9.26 9.74 12.77
CA CYS A 143 -9.19 8.37 12.28
C CYS A 143 -9.82 8.30 10.89
N PHE A 144 -9.07 7.95 9.84
CA PHE A 144 -9.70 7.52 8.59
C PHE A 144 -10.29 6.11 8.78
N PRO A 145 -11.54 5.81 8.37
CA PRO A 145 -12.42 6.58 7.49
C PRO A 145 -13.44 7.49 8.22
N PHE A 146 -13.35 7.68 9.54
CA PHE A 146 -14.24 8.60 10.26
C PHE A 146 -14.06 10.08 9.87
N ASN A 147 -13.01 10.41 9.09
CA ASN A 147 -12.84 11.71 8.40
C ASN A 147 -13.65 11.84 7.11
N HIS A 148 -14.24 10.74 6.64
CA HIS A 148 -15.50 10.77 5.92
C HIS A 148 -16.62 10.65 6.95
N TYR A 149 -16.88 11.75 7.68
CA TYR A 149 -18.26 12.18 7.68
C TYR A 149 -18.54 12.55 6.22
N GLU A 150 -18.89 11.54 5.41
CA GLU A 150 -19.74 11.81 4.26
C GLU A 150 -20.86 12.65 4.85
N SER A 151 -20.94 13.91 4.40
CA SER A 151 -22.17 14.66 4.56
C SER A 151 -23.31 13.67 4.30
N PRO A 152 -24.32 13.53 5.17
CA PRO A 152 -25.44 12.62 4.92
C PRO A 152 -26.23 12.98 3.63
N TYR A 153 -25.76 13.98 2.90
CA TYR A 153 -26.22 14.42 1.60
C TYR A 153 -25.08 14.31 0.60
N SER A 154 -25.25 13.40 -0.37
CA SER A 154 -24.45 13.38 -1.61
C SER A 154 -24.44 14.77 -2.23
N GLN A 155 -23.27 15.25 -2.64
CA GLN A 155 -23.21 16.56 -3.29
C GLN A 155 -23.91 16.50 -4.65
N GLN A 156 -24.54 17.59 -5.07
CA GLN A 156 -25.33 17.62 -6.32
C GLN A 156 -24.52 17.16 -7.54
N ASN A 157 -23.21 17.42 -7.55
CA ASN A 157 -22.30 16.95 -8.60
C ASN A 157 -22.11 15.44 -8.59
N GLU A 158 -22.00 14.80 -7.43
CA GLU A 158 -21.91 13.34 -7.30
C GLU A 158 -23.21 12.67 -7.75
N LEU A 159 -24.36 13.26 -7.40
CA LEU A 159 -25.66 12.82 -7.89
C LEU A 159 -25.79 12.95 -9.41
N ASN A 160 -25.25 14.02 -9.99
CA ASN A 160 -25.25 14.22 -11.43
C ASN A 160 -24.35 13.20 -12.14
N ILE A 161 -23.14 12.95 -11.61
CA ILE A 161 -22.23 11.91 -12.12
C ILE A 161 -22.89 10.54 -12.03
N TRP A 162 -23.53 10.21 -10.91
CA TRP A 162 -24.24 8.94 -10.74
C TRP A 162 -25.39 8.80 -11.74
N ARG A 163 -26.18 9.85 -11.99
CA ARG A 163 -27.26 9.83 -13.01
C ARG A 163 -26.69 9.62 -14.41
N GLU A 164 -25.60 10.30 -14.75
CA GLU A 164 -24.94 10.13 -16.05
C GLU A 164 -24.40 8.70 -16.23
N CYS A 165 -23.77 8.14 -15.19
CA CYS A 165 -23.27 6.77 -15.21
C CYS A 165 -24.41 5.74 -15.26
N LYS A 166 -25.48 5.94 -14.48
CA LYS A 166 -26.65 5.06 -14.47
C LYS A 166 -27.34 5.02 -15.84
N ASN A 167 -27.56 6.18 -16.46
CA ASN A 167 -28.18 6.24 -17.79
C ASN A 167 -27.31 5.55 -18.85
N LYS A 168 -25.98 5.72 -18.79
CA LYS A 168 -25.05 4.99 -19.68
C LYS A 168 -25.09 3.48 -19.49
N ILE A 169 -25.19 3.01 -18.24
CA ILE A 169 -25.29 1.58 -17.93
C ILE A 169 -26.63 1.01 -18.39
N GLU A 170 -27.74 1.75 -18.22
CA GLU A 170 -29.05 1.33 -18.73
C GLU A 170 -29.09 1.30 -20.27
N ASP A 171 -28.48 2.27 -20.95
CA ASP A 171 -28.35 2.28 -22.42
C ASP A 171 -27.47 1.11 -22.92
N GLU A 172 -26.35 0.81 -22.25
CA GLU A 172 -25.46 -0.31 -22.60
C GLU A 172 -26.05 -1.70 -22.27
N LEU A 173 -26.88 -1.81 -21.21
CA LEU A 173 -27.57 -3.05 -20.86
C LEU A 173 -28.78 -3.34 -21.77
N ILE A 174 -29.40 -2.32 -22.37
CA ILE A 174 -30.44 -2.50 -23.40
C ILE A 174 -29.82 -3.05 -24.70
N ASP A 175 -28.61 -2.62 -25.05
CA ASP A 175 -27.91 -3.08 -26.27
C ASP A 175 -27.47 -4.56 -26.17
N LEU A 176 -27.13 -5.04 -24.97
CA LEU A 176 -26.79 -6.45 -24.73
C LEU A 176 -27.99 -7.41 -24.78
N ASN A 177 -29.22 -6.90 -24.81
CA ASN A 177 -30.44 -7.72 -24.78
C ASN A 177 -31.22 -7.75 -26.10
N ILE A 178 -30.61 -7.32 -27.22
CA ILE A 178 -31.19 -7.48 -28.57
C ILE A 178 -30.27 -8.37 -29.42
N ARG A 179 -30.49 -9.69 -29.29
CA ARG A 179 -30.60 -10.71 -30.36
C ARG A 179 -30.37 -12.11 -29.76
N CYS A 180 -31.41 -12.62 -29.11
CA CYS A 180 -31.72 -14.06 -29.19
C CYS A 180 -32.28 -14.36 -30.59
#